data_AF-A0A7S2HKH9-F1
#
_entry.id   AF-A0A7S2HKH9-F1
#
_cell.length_a   1.000
_cell.length_b   1.000
_cell.length_c   1.000
_cell.angle_alpha   90.00
_cell.angle_beta   90.00
_cell.angle_gamma   90.00
#
_symmetry.space_group_name_H-M   'P 1'
#
loop_
_entity.id
_entity.type
_entity.pdbx_description
1 polymer ?
#
loop_
_entity_poly.entity_id
_entity_poly.type
_entity_poly.pdbx_seq_one_letter_code
_entity_poly.pdbx_strand_id
1 'polypeptide(L)'
;MARTCGRACGMALLVASVLFIALFGYTVYAFAKYTPIYRPIQCESLWSRMGGIETNFETMTAGTTGRSQKLCRNPNPYPVTVRQADEPAAGTVFVRDGADLKEVGTSSIDEVHFAAGGSANMTANLKLELPAEEIFDLALKDKLQAVATFKALATASIEYLGLWVDMDLIEDQVCGFEVRLAAQQVGGAACALSLDRLVVPSIDNPKVYDRLELSPENRQSRGLLKNAFLAAVLVTTFGLALGSGRFGATALRRARGGEGARGAKGPEAAQGETVGKDAVACMGPSSQTEAKMEV
;
A
#
# COMPACT_ATOMS: atom_id res chain seq x y z
N MET A 1 -18.80 10.98 48.84
CA MET A 1 -18.56 11.26 47.40
C MET A 1 -17.12 11.03 46.93
N ALA A 2 -16.07 11.52 47.60
CA ALA A 2 -14.69 11.39 47.09
C ALA A 2 -14.18 9.93 46.86
N ARG A 3 -14.68 8.95 47.63
CA ARG A 3 -14.22 7.54 47.55
C ARG A 3 -14.82 6.74 46.39
N THR A 4 -16.10 6.98 46.08
CA THR A 4 -16.76 6.34 44.94
C THR A 4 -16.12 6.81 43.63
N CYS A 5 -15.71 8.08 43.57
CA CYS A 5 -14.94 8.64 42.47
C CYS A 5 -13.58 7.94 42.29
N GLY A 6 -12.83 7.70 43.38
CA GLY A 6 -11.51 7.01 43.31
C GLY A 6 -11.59 5.56 42.82
N ARG A 7 -12.65 4.82 43.18
CA ARG A 7 -12.88 3.45 42.69
C ARG A 7 -13.26 3.43 41.21
N ALA A 8 -14.19 4.30 40.81
CA ALA A 8 -14.61 4.40 39.41
C ALA A 8 -13.43 4.79 38.50
N CYS A 9 -12.63 5.78 38.92
CA CYS A 9 -11.42 6.20 38.20
C CYS A 9 -10.37 5.07 38.13
N GLY A 10 -10.12 4.36 39.24
CA GLY A 10 -9.19 3.22 39.26
C GLY A 10 -9.63 2.08 38.35
N MET A 11 -10.92 1.75 38.31
CA MET A 11 -11.47 0.74 37.40
C MET A 11 -11.40 1.19 35.94
N ALA A 12 -11.72 2.45 35.64
CA ALA A 12 -11.62 2.99 34.28
C ALA A 12 -10.18 2.92 33.75
N LEU A 13 -9.19 3.23 34.58
CA LEU A 13 -7.76 3.11 34.22
C LEU A 13 -7.34 1.65 33.96
N LEU A 14 -7.85 0.69 34.73
CA LEU A 14 -7.59 -0.73 34.49
C LEU A 14 -8.24 -1.21 33.18
N VAL A 15 -9.48 -0.77 32.88
CA VAL A 15 -10.15 -1.08 31.61
C VAL A 15 -9.35 -0.50 30.43
N ALA A 16 -8.89 0.76 30.55
CA ALA A 16 -8.02 1.37 29.54
C ALA A 16 -6.72 0.57 29.35
N SER A 17 -6.10 0.10 30.44
CA SER A 17 -4.91 -0.76 30.38
C SER A 17 -5.15 -2.04 29.57
N VAL A 18 -6.27 -2.72 29.80
CA VAL A 18 -6.67 -3.93 29.04
C VAL A 18 -6.86 -3.60 27.56
N LEU A 19 -7.51 -2.48 27.23
CA LEU A 19 -7.67 -2.03 25.84
C LEU A 19 -6.32 -1.75 25.17
N PHE A 20 -5.38 -1.11 25.87
CA PHE A 20 -4.04 -0.85 25.34
C PHE A 20 -3.23 -2.14 25.13
N ILE A 21 -3.38 -3.15 26.00
CA ILE A 21 -2.76 -4.47 25.80
C ILE A 21 -3.35 -5.16 24.57
N ALA A 22 -4.67 -5.14 24.40
CA ALA A 22 -5.33 -5.70 23.22
C ALA A 22 -4.86 -4.99 21.94
N LEU A 23 -4.77 -3.65 21.98
CA LEU A 23 -4.27 -2.85 20.87
C LEU A 23 -2.81 -3.18 20.56
N PHE A 24 -1.94 -3.31 21.58
CA PHE A 24 -0.55 -3.73 21.40
C PHE A 24 -0.47 -5.10 20.71
N GLY A 25 -1.24 -6.09 21.17
CA GLY A 25 -1.31 -7.41 20.55
C GLY A 25 -1.75 -7.35 19.09
N TYR A 26 -2.76 -6.54 18.78
CA TYR A 26 -3.21 -6.29 17.41
C TYR A 26 -2.12 -5.62 16.56
N THR A 27 -1.40 -4.61 17.07
CA THR A 27 -0.31 -3.96 16.35
C THR A 27 0.85 -4.91 16.08
N VAL A 28 1.20 -5.81 17.02
CA VAL A 28 2.21 -6.86 16.80
C VAL A 28 1.76 -7.81 15.68
N TYR A 29 0.50 -8.24 15.70
CA TYR A 29 -0.07 -9.06 14.63
C TYR A 29 -0.02 -8.35 13.27
N ALA A 30 -0.43 -7.08 13.20
CA ALA A 30 -0.38 -6.29 11.98
C ALA A 30 1.07 -6.12 11.47
N PHE A 31 2.01 -5.88 12.39
CA PHE A 31 3.43 -5.79 12.06
C PHE A 31 3.96 -7.08 11.42
N ALA A 32 3.62 -8.23 11.99
CA ALA A 32 4.00 -9.53 11.44
C ALA A 32 3.31 -9.81 10.08
N LYS A 33 2.00 -9.54 9.98
CA LYS A 33 1.21 -9.75 8.76
C LYS A 33 1.76 -8.94 7.58
N TYR A 34 2.09 -7.67 7.79
CA TYR A 34 2.51 -6.76 6.73
C TYR A 34 4.04 -6.67 6.56
N THR A 35 4.79 -7.68 7.02
CA THR A 35 6.25 -7.78 6.85
C THR A 35 6.64 -9.08 6.11
N PRO A 36 7.39 -9.01 4.99
CA PRO A 36 7.87 -7.80 4.32
C PRO A 36 6.72 -6.98 3.71
N ILE A 37 6.95 -5.67 3.51
CA ILE A 37 5.97 -4.70 2.95
C ILE A 37 5.61 -5.00 1.51
N TYR A 38 6.45 -5.76 0.83
CA TYR A 38 6.22 -6.13 -0.54
C TYR A 38 6.95 -7.42 -0.83
N ARG A 39 6.23 -8.33 -1.47
CA ARG A 39 6.76 -9.53 -2.10
C ARG A 39 6.53 -9.39 -3.62
N PRO A 40 7.54 -9.73 -4.44
CA PRO A 40 7.44 -9.64 -5.90
C PRO A 40 6.21 -10.36 -6.44
N ILE A 41 5.46 -9.68 -7.30
CA ILE A 41 4.37 -10.29 -8.05
C ILE A 41 4.99 -11.16 -9.14
N GLN A 42 4.61 -12.43 -9.18
CA GLN A 42 5.12 -13.38 -10.17
C GLN A 42 4.18 -13.39 -11.36
N CYS A 43 4.70 -13.20 -12.56
CA CYS A 43 3.93 -13.14 -13.78
C CYS A 43 4.39 -14.21 -14.78
N GLU A 44 3.44 -14.94 -15.34
CA GLU A 44 3.65 -15.89 -16.42
C GLU A 44 3.06 -15.32 -17.72
N SER A 45 3.84 -15.34 -18.79
CA SER A 45 3.34 -14.92 -20.11
C SER A 45 2.25 -15.88 -20.59
N LEU A 46 1.06 -15.35 -20.91
CA LEU A 46 -0.03 -16.15 -21.48
C LEU A 46 0.03 -16.11 -23.01
N TRP A 47 -0.08 -14.91 -23.58
CA TRP A 47 -0.04 -14.69 -25.02
C TRP A 47 0.34 -13.25 -25.32
N SER A 48 0.91 -13.06 -26.51
CA SER A 48 1.27 -11.75 -27.05
C SER A 48 0.96 -11.74 -28.55
N ARG A 49 0.34 -10.67 -29.05
CA ARG A 49 -0.05 -10.53 -30.46
C ARG A 49 0.15 -9.10 -30.93
N MET A 50 0.53 -8.96 -32.20
CA MET A 50 0.42 -7.68 -32.92
C MET A 50 -0.85 -7.69 -33.77
N GLY A 51 -1.46 -6.51 -33.93
CA GLY A 51 -2.51 -6.26 -34.90
C GLY A 51 -1.94 -6.10 -36.31
N GLY A 52 -2.84 -5.91 -37.27
CA GLY A 52 -2.45 -5.53 -38.62
C GLY A 52 -1.73 -4.18 -38.65
N ILE A 53 -1.07 -3.90 -39.77
CA ILE A 53 -0.58 -2.56 -40.07
C ILE A 53 -1.75 -1.79 -40.68
N GLU A 54 -2.11 -0.68 -40.06
CA GLU A 54 -3.12 0.26 -40.54
C GLU A 54 -2.40 1.49 -41.11
N THR A 55 -2.70 1.84 -42.35
CA THR A 55 -2.10 3.01 -43.02
C THR A 55 -3.10 4.15 -43.03
N ASN A 56 -2.69 5.31 -42.49
CA ASN A 56 -3.40 6.56 -42.65
C ASN A 56 -2.82 7.34 -43.83
N PHE A 57 -3.54 7.34 -44.95
CA PHE A 57 -3.11 8.01 -46.19
C PHE A 57 -3.12 9.54 -46.10
N GLU A 58 -3.88 10.13 -45.16
CA GLU A 58 -3.92 11.58 -44.99
C GLU A 58 -2.66 12.10 -44.31
N THR A 59 -2.15 11.38 -43.31
CA THR A 59 -0.94 11.74 -42.57
C THR A 59 0.31 11.03 -43.06
N MET A 60 0.18 10.13 -44.06
CA MET A 60 1.25 9.25 -44.55
C MET A 60 1.94 8.45 -43.43
N THR A 61 1.18 8.13 -42.38
CA THR A 61 1.63 7.30 -41.27
C THR A 61 1.08 5.90 -41.39
N ALA A 62 1.80 4.94 -40.85
CA ALA A 62 1.28 3.62 -40.59
C ALA A 62 1.43 3.33 -39.09
N GLY A 63 0.52 2.53 -38.57
CA GLY A 63 0.56 2.11 -37.18
C GLY A 63 0.17 0.66 -37.01
N THR A 64 0.61 0.08 -35.90
CA THR A 64 0.16 -1.24 -35.47
C THR A 64 0.05 -1.26 -33.96
N THR A 65 -0.90 -2.02 -33.44
CA THR A 65 -1.12 -2.16 -32.00
C THR A 65 -0.69 -3.53 -31.54
N GLY A 66 0.08 -3.60 -30.46
CA GLY A 66 0.47 -4.83 -29.79
C GLY A 66 -0.29 -4.99 -28.49
N ARG A 67 -0.67 -6.22 -28.16
CA ARG A 67 -1.19 -6.59 -26.84
C ARG A 67 -0.44 -7.78 -26.30
N SER A 68 -0.04 -7.68 -25.05
CA SER A 68 0.59 -8.77 -24.30
C SER A 68 -0.15 -8.99 -22.99
N GLN A 69 -0.56 -10.23 -22.73
CA GLN A 69 -1.24 -10.60 -21.49
C GLN A 69 -0.37 -11.52 -20.65
N LYS A 70 -0.23 -11.19 -19.36
CA LYS A 70 0.48 -11.98 -18.35
C LYS A 70 -0.48 -12.38 -17.23
N LEU A 71 -0.43 -13.63 -16.77
CA LEU A 71 -1.10 -14.07 -15.55
C LEU A 71 -0.19 -13.74 -14.38
N CYS A 72 -0.60 -12.82 -13.52
CA CYS A 72 0.18 -12.36 -12.40
C CYS A 72 -0.45 -12.81 -11.07
N ARG A 73 0.38 -13.29 -10.14
CA ARG A 73 -0.01 -13.74 -8.81
C ARG A 73 0.51 -12.78 -7.76
N ASN A 74 -0.38 -12.27 -6.93
CA ASN A 74 -0.07 -11.41 -5.80
C ASN A 74 0.17 -12.27 -4.54
N PRO A 75 1.42 -12.48 -4.10
CA PRO A 75 1.70 -13.23 -2.88
C PRO A 75 1.48 -12.43 -1.59
N ASN A 76 1.07 -11.16 -1.69
CA ASN A 76 0.93 -10.27 -0.54
C ASN A 76 -0.41 -10.49 0.19
N PRO A 77 -0.45 -10.31 1.53
CA PRO A 77 -1.66 -10.50 2.35
C PRO A 77 -2.62 -9.29 2.32
N TYR A 78 -2.50 -8.44 1.31
CA TYR A 78 -3.33 -7.27 1.04
C TYR A 78 -3.54 -7.13 -0.47
N PRO A 79 -4.64 -6.49 -0.89
CA PRO A 79 -4.89 -6.22 -2.30
C PRO A 79 -3.87 -5.22 -2.85
N VAL A 80 -3.57 -5.36 -4.14
CA VAL A 80 -2.69 -4.47 -4.89
C VAL A 80 -3.39 -4.09 -6.18
N THR A 81 -3.46 -2.80 -6.47
CA THR A 81 -3.90 -2.28 -7.77
C THR A 81 -2.66 -1.85 -8.54
N VAL A 82 -2.56 -2.22 -9.81
CA VAL A 82 -1.51 -1.74 -10.71
C VAL A 82 -2.18 -1.01 -11.86
N ARG A 83 -1.76 0.22 -12.12
CA ARG A 83 -2.23 1.04 -13.25
C ARG A 83 -1.06 1.84 -13.84
N GLN A 84 -1.26 2.45 -15.01
CA GLN A 84 -0.29 3.43 -15.52
C GLN A 84 -0.19 4.62 -14.54
N ALA A 85 1.02 5.05 -14.21
CA ALA A 85 1.24 6.24 -13.39
C ALA A 85 0.95 7.51 -14.21
N ASP A 86 0.03 8.34 -13.70
CA ASP A 86 -0.43 9.65 -14.19
C ASP A 86 -0.57 9.86 -15.71
N GLU A 87 -1.80 10.17 -16.14
CA GLU A 87 -2.00 10.82 -17.45
C GLU A 87 -1.25 12.16 -17.49
N PRO A 88 -0.60 12.51 -18.61
CA PRO A 88 -0.66 11.88 -19.92
C PRO A 88 0.52 10.94 -20.26
N ALA A 89 1.29 10.45 -19.27
CA ALA A 89 2.55 9.76 -19.58
C ALA A 89 2.34 8.28 -19.95
N ALA A 90 1.87 8.03 -21.17
CA ALA A 90 2.17 6.77 -21.83
C ALA A 90 3.69 6.56 -21.83
N GLY A 91 4.12 5.31 -21.64
CA GLY A 91 5.52 4.98 -21.83
C GLY A 91 5.91 5.07 -23.31
N THR A 92 7.20 4.95 -23.56
CA THR A 92 7.77 5.01 -24.91
C THR A 92 8.21 3.63 -25.37
N VAL A 93 7.96 3.32 -26.64
CA VAL A 93 8.47 2.13 -27.32
C VAL A 93 9.61 2.51 -28.24
N PHE A 94 10.72 1.78 -28.10
CA PHE A 94 11.92 1.92 -28.90
C PHE A 94 12.18 0.65 -29.71
N VAL A 95 12.72 0.80 -30.91
CA VAL A 95 13.33 -0.31 -31.66
C VAL A 95 14.84 -0.16 -31.55
N ARG A 96 15.51 -1.27 -31.22
CA ARG A 96 16.96 -1.32 -31.18
C ARG A 96 17.50 -1.57 -32.58
N ASP A 97 18.36 -0.67 -33.06
CA ASP A 97 19.13 -0.83 -34.29
C ASP A 97 20.62 -0.71 -33.94
N GLY A 98 21.31 -1.86 -33.82
CA GLY A 98 22.66 -1.90 -33.29
C GLY A 98 22.74 -1.40 -31.84
N ALA A 99 23.46 -0.31 -31.62
CA ALA A 99 23.60 0.34 -30.30
C ALA A 99 22.54 1.42 -30.03
N ASP A 100 21.83 1.85 -31.07
CA ASP A 100 20.91 2.99 -30.98
C ASP A 100 19.48 2.53 -30.68
N LEU A 101 18.76 3.38 -29.95
CA LEU A 101 17.33 3.23 -29.68
C LEU A 101 16.56 4.29 -30.46
N LYS A 102 15.76 3.86 -31.43
CA LYS A 102 14.85 4.74 -32.17
C LYS A 102 13.47 4.66 -31.54
N GLU A 103 12.91 5.81 -31.17
CA GLU A 103 11.52 5.88 -30.71
C GLU A 103 10.55 5.58 -31.86
N VAL A 104 9.57 4.73 -31.59
CA VAL A 104 8.62 4.22 -32.61
C VAL A 104 7.17 4.24 -32.16
N GLY A 105 6.89 4.66 -30.93
CA GLY A 105 5.53 4.69 -30.43
C GLY A 105 5.40 4.71 -28.92
N THR A 106 4.23 4.30 -28.44
CA THR A 106 3.81 4.42 -27.05
C THR A 106 3.42 3.09 -26.42
N SER A 107 3.52 3.00 -25.11
CA SER A 107 3.21 1.82 -24.31
C SER A 107 2.33 2.18 -23.11
N SER A 108 1.41 1.29 -22.74
CA SER A 108 0.55 1.49 -21.58
C SER A 108 0.19 0.16 -20.91
N ILE A 109 -0.24 0.21 -19.66
CA ILE A 109 -0.72 -0.95 -18.89
C ILE A 109 -2.17 -0.68 -18.48
N ASP A 110 -3.04 -1.66 -18.69
CA ASP A 110 -4.42 -1.62 -18.22
C ASP A 110 -4.46 -1.72 -16.69
N GLU A 111 -5.39 -1.01 -16.06
CA GLU A 111 -5.61 -1.13 -14.62
C GLU A 111 -6.02 -2.56 -14.26
N VAL A 112 -5.35 -3.12 -13.26
CA VAL A 112 -5.59 -4.47 -12.76
C VAL A 112 -5.62 -4.48 -11.24
N HIS A 113 -6.63 -5.15 -10.70
CA HIS A 113 -6.78 -5.37 -9.27
C HIS A 113 -6.41 -6.80 -8.90
N PHE A 114 -5.45 -6.94 -7.99
CA PHE A 114 -5.08 -8.21 -7.40
C PHE A 114 -5.66 -8.30 -6.00
N ALA A 115 -6.51 -9.31 -5.75
CA ALA A 115 -6.89 -9.66 -4.39
C ALA A 115 -5.68 -10.10 -3.56
N ALA A 116 -5.80 -10.04 -2.23
CA ALA A 116 -4.80 -10.58 -1.32
C ALA A 116 -4.58 -12.08 -1.58
N GLY A 117 -3.34 -12.50 -1.85
CA GLY A 117 -3.02 -13.89 -2.21
C GLY A 117 -3.55 -14.36 -3.58
N GLY A 118 -4.22 -13.48 -4.33
CA GLY A 118 -4.95 -13.81 -5.55
C GLY A 118 -4.11 -13.73 -6.83
N SER A 119 -4.78 -13.91 -7.97
CA SER A 119 -4.19 -13.77 -9.30
C SER A 119 -5.12 -12.99 -10.22
N ALA A 120 -4.55 -12.24 -11.15
CA ALA A 120 -5.28 -11.54 -12.20
C ALA A 120 -4.44 -11.46 -13.47
N ASN A 121 -5.12 -11.21 -14.60
CA ASN A 121 -4.45 -11.01 -15.88
C ASN A 121 -4.09 -9.53 -16.02
N MET A 122 -2.80 -9.26 -16.24
CA MET A 122 -2.29 -7.94 -16.55
C MET A 122 -2.09 -7.83 -18.06
N THR A 123 -2.58 -6.74 -18.65
CA THR A 123 -2.45 -6.47 -20.09
C THR A 123 -1.55 -5.27 -20.30
N ALA A 124 -0.52 -5.44 -21.13
CA ALA A 124 0.29 -4.35 -21.66
C ALA A 124 -0.11 -4.09 -23.11
N ASN A 125 -0.35 -2.83 -23.43
CA ASN A 125 -0.64 -2.35 -24.77
C ASN A 125 0.58 -1.61 -25.34
N LEU A 126 0.79 -1.80 -26.62
CA LEU A 126 1.83 -1.15 -27.41
C LEU A 126 1.14 -0.52 -28.62
N LYS A 127 1.55 0.68 -28.99
CA LYS A 127 1.10 1.33 -30.23
C LYS A 127 2.32 1.85 -30.94
N LEU A 128 2.64 1.27 -32.09
CA LEU A 128 3.67 1.76 -33.00
C LEU A 128 3.00 2.73 -33.98
N GLU A 129 3.60 3.89 -34.21
CA GLU A 129 3.11 4.89 -35.14
C GLU A 129 4.31 5.62 -35.75
N LEU A 130 4.51 5.43 -37.05
CA LEU A 130 5.68 5.90 -37.79
C LEU A 130 5.26 6.32 -39.21
N PRO A 131 6.11 7.03 -39.96
CA PRO A 131 5.93 7.19 -41.40
C PRO A 131 5.76 5.83 -42.09
N ALA A 132 4.87 5.75 -43.07
CA ALA A 132 4.51 4.48 -43.71
C ALA A 132 5.73 3.73 -44.26
N GLU A 133 6.66 4.44 -44.90
CA GLU A 133 7.91 3.88 -45.43
C GLU A 133 8.72 3.16 -44.35
N GLU A 134 8.88 3.79 -43.18
CA GLU A 134 9.65 3.21 -42.08
C GLU A 134 8.98 1.96 -41.48
N ILE A 135 7.64 1.95 -41.39
CA ILE A 135 6.92 0.75 -40.93
C ILE A 135 7.13 -0.41 -41.89
N PHE A 136 7.08 -0.16 -43.21
CA PHE A 136 7.30 -1.22 -44.19
C PHE A 136 8.74 -1.72 -44.16
N ASP A 137 9.73 -0.82 -44.00
CA ASP A 137 11.14 -1.21 -43.82
C ASP A 137 11.34 -2.07 -42.56
N LEU A 138 10.68 -1.71 -41.45
CA LEU A 138 10.67 -2.53 -40.24
C LEU A 138 9.95 -3.87 -40.45
N ALA A 139 8.89 -3.91 -41.25
CA ALA A 139 8.13 -5.12 -41.54
C ALA A 139 8.88 -6.12 -42.43
N LEU A 140 9.84 -5.64 -43.23
CA LEU A 140 10.73 -6.47 -44.04
C LEU A 140 11.84 -7.13 -43.20
N LYS A 141 12.13 -6.63 -41.99
CA LYS A 141 13.10 -7.27 -41.10
C LYS A 141 12.51 -8.56 -40.51
N ASP A 142 13.28 -9.65 -40.57
CA ASP A 142 12.87 -10.95 -40.04
C ASP A 142 12.58 -10.94 -38.54
N LYS A 143 13.33 -10.14 -37.77
CA LYS A 143 13.20 -9.98 -36.31
C LYS A 143 13.54 -8.55 -35.91
N LEU A 144 12.75 -7.98 -35.01
CA LEU A 144 12.97 -6.67 -34.39
C LEU A 144 13.10 -6.83 -32.88
N GLN A 145 14.10 -6.21 -32.27
CA GLN A 145 14.13 -6.06 -30.81
C GLN A 145 13.46 -4.75 -30.43
N ALA A 146 12.34 -4.85 -29.74
CA ALA A 146 11.62 -3.71 -29.20
C ALA A 146 11.86 -3.62 -27.69
N VAL A 147 11.99 -2.38 -27.21
CA VAL A 147 12.14 -2.03 -25.81
C VAL A 147 11.04 -1.06 -25.46
N ALA A 148 10.14 -1.44 -24.57
CA ALA A 148 9.08 -0.59 -24.06
C ALA A 148 9.42 -0.13 -22.63
N THR A 149 9.28 1.15 -22.39
CA THR A 149 9.32 1.72 -21.04
C THR A 149 7.91 1.77 -20.48
N PHE A 150 7.74 1.48 -19.21
CA PHE A 150 6.46 1.53 -18.52
C PHE A 150 6.66 2.26 -17.21
N LYS A 151 5.72 3.12 -16.85
CA LYS A 151 5.68 3.76 -15.56
C LYS A 151 4.44 3.28 -14.85
N ALA A 152 4.60 2.31 -13.98
CA ALA A 152 3.50 1.66 -13.29
C ALA A 152 3.32 2.30 -11.91
N LEU A 153 2.08 2.64 -11.57
CA LEU A 153 1.66 2.99 -10.22
C LEU A 153 1.03 1.74 -9.60
N ALA A 154 1.73 1.18 -8.61
CA ALA A 154 1.24 0.12 -7.76
C ALA A 154 0.72 0.71 -6.44
N THR A 155 -0.57 0.55 -6.18
CA THR A 155 -1.23 0.97 -4.95
C THR A 155 -1.51 -0.26 -4.09
N ALA A 156 -0.93 -0.30 -2.89
CA ALA A 156 -1.19 -1.35 -1.90
C ALA A 156 -2.16 -0.84 -0.83
N SER A 157 -3.33 -1.47 -0.69
CA SER A 157 -4.34 -1.06 0.29
C SER A 157 -4.24 -1.91 1.55
N ILE A 158 -3.78 -1.32 2.64
CA ILE A 158 -3.59 -2.00 3.93
C ILE A 158 -4.70 -1.61 4.90
N GLU A 159 -5.30 -2.61 5.54
CA GLU A 159 -6.26 -2.39 6.62
C GLU A 159 -5.57 -2.38 8.00
N TYR A 160 -5.79 -1.32 8.77
CA TYR A 160 -5.35 -1.18 10.15
C TYR A 160 -6.45 -0.53 11.00
N LEU A 161 -6.95 -1.25 12.02
CA LEU A 161 -8.06 -0.81 12.89
C LEU A 161 -9.35 -0.42 12.12
N GLY A 162 -9.64 -1.13 11.02
CA GLY A 162 -10.80 -0.86 10.16
C GLY A 162 -10.62 0.36 9.23
N LEU A 163 -9.45 1.01 9.26
CA LEU A 163 -9.09 2.06 8.33
C LEU A 163 -8.25 1.48 7.20
N TRP A 164 -8.60 1.83 5.97
CA TRP A 164 -7.82 1.50 4.79
C TRP A 164 -6.79 2.61 4.54
N VAL A 165 -5.53 2.22 4.38
CA VAL A 165 -4.42 3.10 4.04
C VAL A 165 -3.86 2.63 2.72
N ASP A 166 -3.96 3.48 1.72
CA ASP A 166 -3.37 3.25 0.41
C ASP A 166 -1.92 3.71 0.40
N MET A 167 -1.04 2.84 -0.07
CA MET A 167 0.37 3.13 -0.26
C MET A 167 0.67 3.08 -1.74
N ASP A 168 0.88 4.26 -2.31
CA ASP A 168 1.22 4.44 -3.71
C ASP A 168 2.73 4.29 -3.93
N LEU A 169 3.04 3.57 -5.00
CA LEU A 169 4.39 3.34 -5.43
C LEU A 169 4.49 3.41 -6.95
N ILE A 170 5.27 4.38 -7.41
CA ILE A 170 5.59 4.54 -8.82
C ILE A 170 6.89 3.79 -9.09
N GLU A 171 6.88 2.92 -10.09
CA GLU A 171 8.06 2.19 -10.57
C GLU A 171 8.21 2.37 -12.07
N ASP A 172 9.43 2.67 -12.49
CA ASP A 172 9.83 2.65 -13.89
C ASP A 172 10.33 1.23 -14.23
N GLN A 173 9.78 0.66 -15.29
CA GLN A 173 10.20 -0.65 -15.81
C GLN A 173 10.53 -0.56 -17.28
N VAL A 174 11.58 -1.27 -17.66
CA VAL A 174 12.01 -1.41 -19.04
C VAL A 174 11.79 -2.85 -19.44
N CYS A 175 10.92 -3.10 -20.42
CA CYS A 175 10.64 -4.43 -20.92
C CYS A 175 11.13 -4.59 -22.35
N GLY A 176 11.72 -5.73 -22.65
CA GLY A 176 12.25 -6.06 -23.97
C GLY A 176 11.59 -7.32 -24.52
N PHE A 177 11.32 -7.31 -25.81
CA PHE A 177 10.72 -8.42 -26.54
C PHE A 177 11.15 -8.40 -28.00
N GLU A 178 11.18 -9.59 -28.63
CA GLU A 178 11.36 -9.71 -30.08
C GLU A 178 10.00 -9.69 -30.79
N VAL A 179 9.91 -9.00 -31.93
CA VAL A 179 8.70 -8.91 -32.75
C VAL A 179 9.00 -9.32 -34.19
N ARG A 180 8.03 -10.00 -34.82
CA ARG A 180 7.96 -10.18 -36.27
C ARG A 180 6.68 -9.55 -36.79
N LEU A 181 6.79 -8.37 -37.38
CA LEU A 181 5.63 -7.60 -37.84
C LEU A 181 4.87 -8.34 -38.96
N ALA A 182 5.58 -8.88 -39.96
CA ALA A 182 4.96 -9.62 -41.06
C ALA A 182 4.18 -10.86 -40.61
N ALA A 183 4.66 -11.54 -39.57
CA ALA A 183 4.00 -12.72 -38.97
C ALA A 183 3.03 -12.37 -37.83
N GLN A 184 2.87 -11.08 -37.51
CA GLN A 184 2.05 -10.57 -36.40
C GLN A 184 2.38 -11.24 -35.04
N GLN A 185 3.63 -11.63 -34.86
CA GLN A 185 4.09 -12.43 -33.73
C GLN A 185 4.94 -11.60 -32.78
N VAL A 186 4.68 -11.74 -31.48
CA VAL A 186 5.49 -11.14 -30.40
C VAL A 186 6.05 -12.27 -29.55
N GLY A 187 7.34 -12.21 -29.26
CA GLY A 187 8.03 -13.12 -28.35
C GLY A 187 7.64 -12.90 -26.89
N GLY A 188 8.22 -13.70 -26.00
CA GLY A 188 8.10 -13.43 -24.57
C GLY A 188 8.64 -12.04 -24.22
N ALA A 189 8.05 -11.38 -23.23
CA ALA A 189 8.55 -10.10 -22.73
C ALA A 189 9.25 -10.30 -21.38
N ALA A 190 10.51 -9.87 -21.30
CA ALA A 190 11.26 -9.80 -20.05
C ALA A 190 11.39 -8.34 -19.61
N CYS A 191 11.20 -8.06 -18.33
CA CYS A 191 11.31 -6.73 -17.77
C CYS A 191 12.50 -6.62 -16.80
N ALA A 192 13.06 -5.42 -16.73
CA ALA A 192 14.14 -5.05 -15.83
C ALA A 192 13.93 -3.63 -15.30
N LEU A 193 14.64 -3.29 -14.23
CA LEU A 193 14.63 -1.93 -13.66
C LEU A 193 15.36 -0.91 -14.54
N SER A 194 16.17 -1.38 -15.50
CA SER A 194 17.02 -0.54 -16.32
C SER A 194 17.43 -1.25 -17.60
N LEU A 195 17.80 -0.47 -18.62
CA LEU A 195 18.14 -0.98 -19.95
C LEU A 195 19.41 -1.87 -19.94
N ASP A 196 20.38 -1.56 -19.09
CA ASP A 196 21.65 -2.32 -18.94
C ASP A 196 21.44 -3.72 -18.36
N ARG A 197 20.36 -3.91 -17.59
CA ARG A 197 20.00 -5.21 -16.99
C ARG A 197 19.01 -6.00 -17.85
N LEU A 198 18.53 -5.41 -18.94
CA LEU A 198 17.52 -6.02 -19.78
C LEU A 198 18.13 -7.08 -20.70
N VAL A 199 17.72 -8.33 -20.51
CA VAL A 199 18.03 -9.44 -21.43
C VAL A 199 16.77 -9.75 -22.23
N VAL A 200 16.79 -9.41 -23.52
CA VAL A 200 15.66 -9.65 -24.43
C VAL A 200 15.60 -11.14 -24.76
N PRO A 201 14.53 -11.86 -24.43
CA PRO A 201 14.39 -13.26 -24.78
C PRO A 201 14.10 -13.41 -26.27
N SER A 202 14.56 -14.51 -26.87
CA SER A 202 14.27 -14.76 -28.28
C SER A 202 12.80 -15.16 -28.48
N ILE A 203 12.24 -14.76 -29.62
CA ILE A 203 10.87 -15.09 -30.04
C ILE A 203 10.59 -16.61 -30.07
N ASP A 204 11.63 -17.41 -30.25
CA ASP A 204 11.54 -18.87 -30.33
C ASP A 204 11.36 -19.52 -28.94
N ASN A 205 11.45 -18.73 -27.84
CA ASN A 205 11.22 -19.16 -26.45
C ASN A 205 10.02 -18.42 -25.83
N PRO A 206 8.78 -18.94 -25.96
CA PRO A 206 7.56 -18.20 -25.60
C PRO A 206 7.30 -18.12 -24.09
N LYS A 207 7.87 -19.04 -23.29
CA LYS A 207 7.64 -19.08 -21.84
C LYS A 207 8.71 -18.31 -21.10
N VAL A 208 8.36 -17.10 -20.66
CA VAL A 208 9.19 -16.25 -19.82
C VAL A 208 8.47 -16.04 -18.50
N TYR A 209 9.12 -16.44 -17.41
CA TYR A 209 8.68 -16.14 -16.06
C TYR A 209 9.31 -14.83 -15.63
N ASP A 210 8.47 -13.88 -15.27
CA ASP A 210 8.90 -12.54 -14.91
C ASP A 210 8.51 -12.22 -13.47
N ARG A 211 9.29 -11.37 -12.83
CA ARG A 211 9.02 -10.91 -11.48
C ARG A 211 8.87 -9.40 -11.53
N LEU A 212 7.68 -8.93 -11.19
CA LEU A 212 7.48 -7.52 -10.90
C LEU A 212 8.18 -7.26 -9.55
N GLU A 213 9.39 -6.73 -9.62
CA GLU A 213 10.17 -6.35 -8.45
C GLU A 213 10.13 -4.84 -8.26
N LEU A 214 9.98 -4.41 -7.01
CA LEU A 214 10.25 -3.02 -6.66
C LEU A 214 11.74 -2.77 -6.65
N SER A 215 12.12 -1.55 -7.03
CA SER A 215 13.49 -1.07 -6.83
C SER A 215 13.92 -1.25 -5.36
N PRO A 216 15.19 -1.60 -5.12
CA PRO A 216 15.70 -1.82 -3.76
C PRO A 216 15.59 -0.56 -2.89
N GLU A 217 15.73 0.62 -3.50
CA GLU A 217 15.62 1.93 -2.84
C GLU A 217 14.22 2.17 -2.29
N ASN A 218 13.19 1.96 -3.12
CA ASN A 218 11.79 2.10 -2.70
C ASN A 218 11.39 1.07 -1.65
N ARG A 219 11.91 -0.16 -1.76
CA ARG A 219 11.67 -1.22 -0.76
C ARG A 219 12.21 -0.86 0.61
N GLN A 220 13.41 -0.27 0.68
CA GLN A 220 14.03 0.12 1.94
C GLN A 220 13.36 1.36 2.56
N SER A 221 13.12 2.42 1.78
CA SER A 221 12.56 3.67 2.29
C SER A 221 11.15 3.47 2.87
N ARG A 222 10.26 2.78 2.14
CA ARG A 222 8.92 2.42 2.61
C ARG A 222 8.98 1.41 3.76
N GLY A 223 9.95 0.48 3.69
CA GLY A 223 10.37 -0.42 4.77
C GLY A 223 10.51 0.29 6.10
N LEU A 224 11.38 1.29 6.12
CA LEU A 224 11.72 2.08 7.29
C LEU A 224 10.54 2.91 7.77
N LEU A 225 9.82 3.60 6.87
CA LEU A 225 8.67 4.43 7.23
C LEU A 225 7.59 3.63 7.98
N LYS A 226 7.18 2.47 7.43
CA LYS A 226 6.19 1.61 8.07
C LYS A 226 6.71 1.06 9.40
N ASN A 227 7.95 0.58 9.42
CA ASN A 227 8.53 0.02 10.64
C ASN A 227 8.63 1.06 11.75
N ALA A 228 9.01 2.30 11.42
CA ALA A 228 9.04 3.42 12.36
C ALA A 228 7.64 3.75 12.90
N PHE A 229 6.64 3.84 12.02
CA PHE A 229 5.25 4.09 12.42
C PHE A 229 4.71 3.01 13.37
N LEU A 230 4.82 1.73 12.98
CA LEU A 230 4.33 0.62 13.80
C LEU A 230 5.11 0.49 15.11
N ALA A 231 6.43 0.71 15.10
CA ALA A 231 7.23 0.73 16.33
C ALA A 231 6.80 1.85 17.28
N ALA A 232 6.52 3.06 16.77
CA ALA A 232 6.02 4.16 17.57
C ALA A 232 4.66 3.83 18.22
N VAL A 233 3.75 3.21 17.47
CA VAL A 233 2.45 2.76 18.01
C VAL A 233 2.65 1.67 19.07
N LEU A 234 3.54 0.70 18.85
CA LEU A 234 3.86 -0.36 19.83
C LEU A 234 4.40 0.22 21.13
N VAL A 235 5.39 1.12 21.06
CA VAL A 235 5.99 1.75 22.24
C VAL A 235 4.94 2.58 23.00
N THR A 236 4.13 3.34 22.28
CA THR A 236 3.10 4.19 22.88
C THR A 236 2.02 3.36 23.58
N THR A 237 1.48 2.35 22.90
CA THR A 237 0.42 1.48 23.46
C THR A 237 0.92 0.67 24.65
N PHE A 238 2.15 0.16 24.58
CA PHE A 238 2.79 -0.52 25.70
C PHE A 238 3.01 0.41 26.90
N GLY A 239 3.54 1.62 26.67
CA GLY A 239 3.72 2.62 27.71
C GLY A 239 2.40 3.03 28.38
N LEU A 240 1.36 3.25 27.57
CA LEU A 240 0.02 3.58 28.07
C LEU A 240 -0.60 2.42 28.87
N ALA A 241 -0.42 1.17 28.41
CA ALA A 241 -0.87 -0.02 29.14
C ALA A 241 -0.24 -0.11 30.53
N LEU A 242 1.09 0.05 30.62
CA LEU A 242 1.84 0.00 31.88
C LEU A 242 1.48 1.17 32.81
N GLY A 243 1.40 2.39 32.27
CA GLY A 243 1.05 3.58 33.02
C GLY A 243 -0.34 3.47 33.62
N SER A 244 -1.36 3.26 32.79
CA SER A 244 -2.76 3.14 33.23
C SER A 244 -2.96 1.95 34.18
N GLY A 245 -2.31 0.81 33.94
CA GLY A 245 -2.37 -0.36 34.83
C GLY A 245 -1.79 -0.05 36.22
N ARG A 246 -0.61 0.59 36.29
CA ARG A 246 0.03 0.96 37.56
C ARG A 246 -0.78 2.02 38.32
N PHE A 247 -1.25 3.07 37.64
CA PHE A 247 -2.06 4.12 38.27
C PHE A 247 -3.43 3.59 38.72
N GLY A 248 -4.10 2.76 37.91
CA GLY A 248 -5.35 2.11 38.27
C GLY A 248 -5.22 1.19 39.49
N ALA A 249 -4.19 0.33 39.51
CA ALA A 249 -3.91 -0.55 40.64
C ALA A 249 -3.60 0.22 41.92
N THR A 250 -2.81 1.30 41.85
CA THR A 250 -2.49 2.12 43.02
C THR A 250 -3.71 2.90 43.53
N ALA A 251 -4.55 3.46 42.65
CA ALA A 251 -5.81 4.12 43.03
C ALA A 251 -6.76 3.15 43.74
N LEU A 252 -6.91 1.92 43.21
CA LEU A 252 -7.76 0.90 43.80
C LEU A 252 -7.24 0.42 45.16
N ARG A 253 -5.92 0.21 45.30
CA ARG A 253 -5.28 -0.13 46.58
C ARG A 253 -5.47 0.96 47.63
N ARG A 254 -5.30 2.24 47.27
CA ARG A 254 -5.55 3.39 48.17
C ARG A 254 -7.01 3.45 48.62
N ALA A 255 -7.95 3.22 47.69
CA ALA A 255 -9.37 3.20 48.00
C ALA A 255 -9.76 2.05 48.96
N ARG A 256 -9.14 0.86 48.80
CA ARG A 256 -9.36 -0.30 49.69
C ARG A 256 -8.69 -0.14 51.06
N GLY A 257 -7.44 0.35 51.11
CA GLY A 257 -6.73 0.58 52.38
C GLY A 257 -7.42 1.60 53.29
N GLY A 258 -8.09 2.61 52.71
CA GLY A 258 -8.89 3.59 53.46
C GLY A 258 -10.19 3.06 54.07
N GLU A 259 -10.61 1.83 53.74
CA GLU A 259 -11.74 1.13 54.39
C GLU A 259 -11.30 0.31 55.59
N GLY A 260 -10.18 -0.43 55.46
CA GLY A 260 -9.63 -1.23 56.58
C GLY A 260 -9.25 -0.40 57.80
N ALA A 261 -8.67 0.80 57.59
CA ALA A 261 -8.27 1.69 58.68
C ALA A 261 -9.45 2.33 59.46
N ARG A 262 -10.68 2.33 58.91
CA ARG A 262 -11.87 2.85 59.62
C ARG A 262 -12.71 1.75 60.25
N GLY A 263 -12.69 0.53 59.72
CA GLY A 263 -13.28 -0.63 60.40
C GLY A 263 -12.55 -1.02 61.69
N ALA A 264 -11.26 -0.66 61.82
CA ALA A 264 -10.46 -0.85 63.03
C ALA A 264 -10.59 0.27 64.07
N LYS A 265 -11.22 1.42 63.73
CA LYS A 265 -11.68 2.38 64.74
C LYS A 265 -13.05 1.90 65.20
N GLY A 266 -13.06 1.13 66.28
CA GLY A 266 -14.28 0.59 66.89
C GLY A 266 -15.34 1.66 67.22
N PRO A 267 -16.59 1.25 67.48
CA PRO A 267 -17.75 2.13 67.71
C PRO A 267 -17.74 2.77 69.10
N GLU A 268 -16.60 3.27 69.56
CA GLU A 268 -16.43 3.79 70.91
C GLU A 268 -15.81 5.19 70.88
N ALA A 269 -16.57 6.14 70.32
CA ALA A 269 -16.60 7.54 70.74
C ALA A 269 -17.51 8.36 69.82
N ALA A 270 -18.42 9.11 70.45
CA ALA A 270 -19.21 10.22 69.92
C ALA A 270 -20.67 9.92 69.51
N GLN A 271 -21.46 9.51 70.50
CA GLN A 271 -22.67 10.29 70.83
C GLN A 271 -22.24 11.73 71.14
N GLY A 272 -22.76 12.68 70.37
CA GLY A 272 -22.51 14.11 70.55
C GLY A 272 -22.99 14.86 69.32
N GLU A 273 -24.25 15.31 69.36
CA GLU A 273 -24.74 16.61 68.86
C GLU A 273 -23.73 17.47 68.06
N THR A 274 -24.04 18.02 66.89
CA THR A 274 -25.20 18.88 66.62
C THR A 274 -25.53 18.98 65.13
N VAL A 275 -26.84 19.15 64.91
CA VAL A 275 -27.49 19.74 63.74
C VAL A 275 -26.79 21.02 63.27
N GLY A 276 -26.57 21.15 61.96
CA GLY A 276 -26.12 22.38 61.32
C GLY A 276 -26.25 22.29 59.81
N LYS A 277 -27.38 22.80 59.29
CA LYS A 277 -27.60 23.12 57.88
C LYS A 277 -26.43 23.95 57.35
N ASP A 278 -25.90 23.59 56.18
CA ASP A 278 -25.63 24.55 55.09
C ASP A 278 -25.21 23.76 53.84
N ALA A 279 -26.19 23.59 52.95
CA ALA A 279 -25.98 23.17 51.58
C ALA A 279 -25.57 24.41 50.77
N VAL A 280 -24.28 24.57 50.52
CA VAL A 280 -23.75 25.60 49.62
C VAL A 280 -23.03 24.94 48.45
N ALA A 281 -23.65 25.09 47.29
CA ALA A 281 -23.09 25.30 45.96
C ALA A 281 -21.78 24.58 45.59
N CYS A 282 -21.93 23.56 44.74
CA CYS A 282 -20.95 23.26 43.69
C CYS A 282 -21.71 23.12 42.36
N MET A 283 -22.22 24.25 41.87
CA MET A 283 -22.60 24.42 40.47
C MET A 283 -21.73 25.51 39.86
N GLY A 284 -21.02 25.16 38.79
CA GLY A 284 -20.62 26.06 37.72
C GLY A 284 -19.15 25.97 37.31
N PRO A 285 -18.79 26.24 36.03
CA PRO A 285 -19.66 26.58 34.89
C PRO A 285 -19.59 25.57 33.72
N SER A 286 -20.68 25.47 32.97
CA SER A 286 -20.67 25.00 31.58
C SER A 286 -20.19 26.14 30.69
N SER A 287 -19.06 25.97 30.01
CA SER A 287 -18.69 26.81 28.88
C SER A 287 -19.30 26.20 27.62
N GLN A 288 -20.45 26.75 27.19
CA GLN A 288 -20.90 26.68 25.81
C GLN A 288 -20.05 27.66 25.00
N THR A 289 -19.35 27.15 23.98
CA THR A 289 -18.74 27.97 22.94
C THR A 289 -19.62 27.81 21.71
N GLU A 290 -20.50 28.79 21.46
CA GLU A 290 -21.16 28.96 20.17
C GLU A 290 -20.15 29.49 19.16
N ALA A 291 -19.90 28.74 18.09
CA ALA A 291 -19.22 29.24 16.90
C ALA A 291 -20.28 29.80 15.95
N LYS A 292 -20.23 31.12 15.73
CA LYS A 292 -20.88 31.81 14.61
C LYS A 292 -20.34 31.25 13.29
N MET A 293 -21.26 30.84 12.42
CA MET A 293 -21.02 30.61 11.00
C MET A 293 -21.65 31.80 10.26
N GLU A 294 -20.80 32.69 9.73
CA GLU A 294 -21.21 33.70 8.76
C GLU A 294 -21.22 33.07 7.36
N VAL A 295 -22.26 33.41 6.58
CA VAL A 295 -22.45 33.14 5.15
C VAL A 295 -21.97 34.34 4.37
#